data_AF-A0A965X594-F1
#
_entry.id   AF-A0A965X594-F1
#
_cell.length_a   1.000
_cell.length_b   1.000
_cell.length_c   1.000
_cell.angle_alpha   90.00
_cell.angle_beta   90.00
_cell.angle_gamma   90.00
#
_symmetry.space_group_name_H-M   'P 1'
#
loop_
_entity.id
_entity.type
_entity.pdbx_description
1 polymer ?
#
loop_
_entity_poly.entity_id
_entity_poly.type
_entity_poly.pdbx_seq_one_letter_code
_entity_poly.pdbx_strand_id
1 'polypeptide(L)'
;MVNPHGMARRALCTLLNRAARVREADICTDARGCQASAPLAWHTDLPPQEALDLAMAGPMVRILEAPLVEQAYLSGGHACFLFSGEAYAAWMAHIIASIPPPVLPDSIQNEVDYAIARMLMLSRKGGRGCPADPRAKEALWLAMGILDAADAHRQTRRLRAARSLVGLMRGRDAEDRRSLAAALGQAADCAARLLAYDDTY
;
A
#
# COMPACT_ATOMS: atom_id res chain seq x y z
N MET A 1 8.52 11.95 8.73
CA MET A 1 7.60 11.61 7.62
C MET A 1 7.20 10.15 7.75
N VAL A 2 5.92 9.81 7.54
CA VAL A 2 5.47 8.40 7.57
C VAL A 2 5.94 7.67 6.31
N ASN A 3 6.58 6.52 6.51
CA ASN A 3 6.98 5.60 5.45
C ASN A 3 6.18 4.28 5.64
N PRO A 4 5.05 4.10 4.92
CA PRO A 4 4.17 2.94 5.13
C PRO A 4 4.87 1.59 4.91
N HIS A 5 5.74 1.49 3.89
CA HIS A 5 6.46 0.25 3.57
C HIS A 5 7.46 -0.09 4.68
N GLY A 6 8.28 0.87 5.12
CA GLY A 6 9.21 0.67 6.23
C GLY A 6 8.49 0.32 7.55
N MET A 7 7.38 0.99 7.84
CA MET A 7 6.55 0.69 9.01
C MET A 7 5.98 -0.74 8.96
N ALA A 8 5.46 -1.16 7.81
CA ALA A 8 4.95 -2.51 7.62
C ALA A 8 6.05 -3.57 7.78
N ARG A 9 7.25 -3.35 7.23
CA ARG A 9 8.40 -4.26 7.43
C ARG A 9 8.72 -4.42 8.92
N ARG A 10 8.83 -3.31 9.66
CA ARG A 10 9.12 -3.35 11.10
C ARG A 10 8.04 -4.09 11.91
N ALA A 11 6.77 -3.80 11.63
CA ALA A 11 5.65 -4.43 12.31
C ALA A 11 5.59 -5.94 12.02
N LEU A 12 5.71 -6.35 10.76
CA LEU A 12 5.69 -7.76 10.38
C LEU A 12 6.91 -8.53 10.91
N CYS A 13 8.09 -7.90 10.96
CA CYS A 13 9.26 -8.48 11.62
C CYS A 13 8.98 -8.73 13.11
N THR A 14 8.39 -7.75 13.80
CA THR A 14 7.98 -7.89 15.20
C THR A 14 6.98 -9.03 15.40
N LEU A 15 6.00 -9.16 14.51
CA LEU A 15 5.01 -10.24 14.54
C LEU A 15 5.69 -11.62 14.42
N LEU A 16 6.62 -11.75 13.47
CA LEU A 16 7.27 -13.02 13.14
C LEU A 16 8.38 -13.42 14.11
N ASN A 17 8.98 -12.49 14.87
CA ASN A 17 10.09 -12.75 15.79
C ASN A 17 9.81 -13.81 16.86
N ARG A 18 8.54 -14.11 17.13
CA ARG A 18 8.13 -15.16 18.07
C ARG A 18 8.31 -16.57 17.52
N ALA A 19 8.34 -16.70 16.20
CA ALA A 19 8.32 -17.99 15.50
C ALA A 19 9.45 -18.15 14.48
N ALA A 20 10.16 -17.06 14.12
CA ALA A 20 11.20 -17.07 13.10
C ALA A 20 12.21 -15.94 13.29
N ARG A 21 13.42 -16.14 12.77
CA ARG A 21 14.54 -15.19 12.76
C ARG A 21 14.52 -14.34 11.47
N VAL A 22 13.43 -13.59 11.27
CA VAL A 22 13.22 -12.74 10.10
C VAL A 22 13.65 -11.31 10.40
N ARG A 23 14.41 -10.66 9.51
CA ARG A 23 14.81 -9.25 9.63
C ARG A 23 13.93 -8.38 8.73
N GLU A 24 13.91 -7.06 8.97
CA GLU A 24 13.17 -6.12 8.11
C GLU A 24 13.53 -6.27 6.62
N ALA A 25 14.81 -6.47 6.30
CA ALA A 25 15.29 -6.64 4.93
C ALA A 25 14.79 -7.93 4.25
N ASP A 26 14.37 -8.92 5.03
CA ASP A 26 13.83 -10.19 4.51
C ASP A 26 12.33 -10.05 4.15
N ILE A 27 11.70 -8.91 4.47
CA ILE A 27 10.28 -8.65 4.20
C ILE A 27 10.13 -7.87 2.89
N CYS A 28 9.55 -8.53 1.89
CA CYS A 28 9.22 -7.91 0.62
C CYS A 28 7.86 -7.22 0.70
N THR A 29 7.80 -5.91 0.43
CA THR A 29 6.54 -5.11 0.38
C THR A 29 6.04 -4.86 -1.04
N ASP A 30 6.62 -5.57 -2.03
CA ASP A 30 6.25 -5.49 -3.45
C ASP A 30 6.00 -6.90 -4.00
N ALA A 31 5.32 -7.73 -3.21
CA ALA A 31 4.96 -9.10 -3.57
C ALA A 31 3.70 -9.12 -4.46
N ARG A 32 3.60 -10.14 -5.34
CA ARG A 32 2.37 -10.36 -6.12
C ARG A 32 1.34 -11.11 -5.25
N GLY A 33 0.08 -10.68 -5.31
CA GLY A 33 -1.03 -11.34 -4.62
C GLY A 33 -1.16 -11.04 -3.13
N CYS A 34 -0.22 -10.31 -2.53
CA CYS A 34 -0.29 -9.83 -1.15
C CYS A 34 0.44 -8.48 -1.00
N GLN A 35 0.21 -7.75 0.11
CA GLN A 35 0.89 -6.47 0.34
C GLN A 35 2.32 -6.67 0.85
N ALA A 36 2.57 -7.74 1.59
CA ALA A 36 3.91 -8.10 2.01
C ALA A 36 4.09 -9.61 2.10
N SER A 37 5.33 -10.05 1.90
CA SER A 37 5.72 -11.44 2.13
C SER A 37 7.04 -11.54 2.88
N ALA A 38 7.19 -12.63 3.63
CA ALA A 38 8.43 -12.99 4.32
C ALA A 38 8.76 -14.46 4.05
N PRO A 39 10.02 -14.83 3.80
CA PRO A 39 10.43 -16.18 3.47
C PRO A 39 10.46 -17.11 4.70
N LEU A 40 9.30 -17.38 5.28
CA LEU A 40 9.20 -18.01 6.60
C LEU A 40 9.96 -19.35 6.69
N ALA A 41 9.87 -20.20 5.66
CA ALA A 41 10.45 -21.54 5.64
C ALA A 41 11.98 -21.59 5.77
N TRP A 42 12.70 -20.50 5.49
CA TRP A 42 14.16 -20.44 5.64
C TRP A 42 14.61 -19.84 6.97
N HIS A 43 13.67 -19.31 7.76
CA HIS A 43 13.96 -18.53 8.97
C HIS A 43 13.38 -19.12 10.25
N THR A 44 12.70 -20.27 10.18
CA THR A 44 12.12 -20.95 11.35
C THR A 44 12.69 -22.35 11.52
N ASP A 45 12.73 -22.82 12.77
CA ASP A 45 13.04 -24.21 13.12
C ASP A 45 11.75 -25.07 13.22
N LEU A 46 10.58 -24.45 13.08
CA LEU A 46 9.27 -25.10 13.09
C LEU A 46 8.79 -25.41 11.66
N PRO A 47 7.82 -26.31 11.46
CA PRO A 47 7.06 -26.36 10.21
C PRO A 47 6.48 -24.97 9.88
N PRO A 48 6.57 -24.48 8.62
CA PRO A 48 6.19 -23.10 8.31
C PRO A 48 4.76 -22.73 8.71
N GLN A 49 3.81 -23.68 8.65
CA GLN A 49 2.42 -23.43 9.03
C GLN A 49 2.31 -23.21 10.53
N GLU A 50 2.96 -24.05 11.34
CA GLU A 50 3.00 -23.90 12.79
C GLU A 50 3.69 -22.60 13.20
N ALA A 51 4.75 -22.20 12.49
CA ALA A 51 5.42 -20.92 12.74
C ALA A 51 4.48 -19.73 12.45
N LEU A 52 3.72 -19.77 11.36
CA LEU A 52 2.76 -18.72 11.04
C LEU A 52 1.62 -18.68 12.06
N ASP A 53 1.06 -19.83 12.42
CA ASP A 53 -0.02 -19.94 13.40
C ASP A 53 0.44 -19.42 14.78
N LEU A 54 1.66 -19.76 15.20
CA LEU A 54 2.27 -19.26 16.43
C LEU A 54 2.43 -17.73 16.43
N ALA A 55 2.85 -17.15 15.30
CA ALA A 55 2.96 -15.70 15.15
C ALA A 55 1.57 -15.02 15.21
N MET A 56 0.59 -15.58 14.51
CA MET A 56 -0.77 -15.03 14.42
C MET A 56 -1.61 -15.22 15.69
N ALA A 57 -1.29 -16.22 16.52
CA ALA A 57 -1.90 -16.40 17.85
C ALA A 57 -1.40 -15.35 18.88
N GLY A 58 -0.36 -14.59 18.54
CA GLY A 58 0.17 -13.53 19.39
C GLY A 58 -0.62 -12.22 19.35
N PRO A 59 -0.16 -11.21 20.13
CA PRO A 59 -0.67 -9.86 20.01
C PRO A 59 -0.52 -9.35 18.58
N MET A 60 -1.63 -8.92 17.98
CA MET A 60 -1.64 -8.43 16.61
C MET A 60 -0.87 -7.11 16.52
N VAL A 61 0.01 -7.00 15.53
CA VAL A 61 0.80 -5.78 15.31
C VAL A 61 -0.07 -4.66 14.75
N ARG A 62 0.21 -3.43 15.22
CA ARG A 62 -0.55 -2.23 14.89
C ARG A 62 0.34 -1.19 14.24
N ILE A 63 -0.24 -0.39 13.36
CA ILE A 63 0.37 0.78 12.72
C ILE A 63 -0.53 1.97 12.95
N LEU A 64 0.00 3.04 13.56
CA LEU A 64 -0.77 4.25 13.89
C LEU A 64 -2.06 3.89 14.67
N GLU A 65 -1.93 3.03 15.67
CA GLU A 65 -3.04 2.45 16.45
C GLU A 65 -4.04 1.58 15.66
N ALA A 66 -3.86 1.33 14.36
CA ALA A 66 -4.71 0.45 13.57
C ALA A 66 -4.12 -0.96 13.46
N PRO A 67 -4.91 -2.05 13.56
CA PRO A 67 -4.43 -3.41 13.31
C PRO A 67 -3.88 -3.53 11.89
N LEU A 68 -2.66 -4.05 11.73
CA LEU A 68 -2.01 -4.11 10.41
C LEU A 68 -2.56 -5.24 9.53
N VAL A 69 -2.61 -6.45 10.07
CA VAL A 69 -2.89 -7.67 9.30
C VAL A 69 -4.37 -8.00 9.37
N GLU A 70 -5.02 -8.12 8.21
CA GLU A 70 -6.38 -8.64 8.05
C GLU A 70 -6.36 -10.15 7.86
N GLN A 71 -5.42 -10.64 7.06
CA GLN A 71 -5.25 -12.06 6.78
C GLN A 71 -3.77 -12.38 6.58
N ALA A 72 -3.35 -13.56 7.02
CA ALA A 72 -2.07 -14.13 6.68
C ALA A 72 -2.25 -15.55 6.15
N TYR A 73 -1.42 -15.97 5.20
CA TYR A 73 -1.45 -17.31 4.62
C TYR A 73 -0.06 -17.73 4.16
N LEU A 74 0.15 -19.02 3.95
CA LEU A 74 1.38 -19.54 3.34
C LEU A 74 1.24 -19.73 1.83
N SER A 75 2.29 -19.37 1.11
CA SER A 75 2.44 -19.69 -0.31
C SER A 75 3.91 -19.91 -0.65
N GLY A 76 4.26 -21.10 -1.16
CA GLY A 76 5.64 -21.41 -1.58
C GLY A 76 6.69 -21.17 -0.48
N GLY A 77 6.40 -21.54 0.76
CA GLY A 77 7.28 -21.33 1.91
C GLY A 77 7.37 -19.88 2.42
N HIS A 78 6.61 -18.95 1.83
CA HIS A 78 6.50 -17.58 2.30
C HIS A 78 5.23 -17.38 3.12
N ALA A 79 5.34 -16.60 4.19
CA ALA A 79 4.19 -15.98 4.84
C ALA A 79 3.78 -14.75 4.03
N CYS A 80 2.55 -14.73 3.56
CA CYS A 80 1.94 -13.67 2.78
C CYS A 80 0.91 -12.94 3.65
N PHE A 81 0.95 -11.60 3.64
CA PHE A 81 0.13 -10.76 4.50
C PHE A 81 -0.77 -9.85 3.67
N LEU A 82 -2.06 -9.89 3.99
CA LEU A 82 -3.06 -8.93 3.54
C LEU A 82 -3.31 -7.89 4.63
N PHE A 83 -3.24 -6.61 4.27
CA PHE A 83 -3.40 -5.51 5.22
C PHE A 83 -4.84 -5.06 5.35
N SER A 84 -5.20 -4.69 6.58
CA SER A 84 -6.54 -4.25 6.94
C SER A 84 -6.90 -2.91 6.32
N GLY A 85 -8.20 -2.70 6.09
CA GLY A 85 -8.72 -1.39 5.69
C GLY A 85 -8.42 -0.28 6.70
N GLU A 86 -8.32 -0.62 7.99
CA GLU A 86 -7.99 0.33 9.07
C GLU A 86 -6.55 0.82 8.97
N ALA A 87 -5.59 -0.07 8.66
CA ALA A 87 -4.20 0.31 8.43
C ALA A 87 -4.08 1.26 7.22
N TYR A 88 -4.77 0.96 6.12
CA TYR A 88 -4.86 1.88 4.97
C TYR A 88 -5.45 3.22 5.36
N ALA A 89 -6.56 3.25 6.11
CA ALA A 89 -7.19 4.48 6.56
C ALA A 89 -6.23 5.33 7.43
N ALA A 90 -5.49 4.70 8.34
CA ALA A 90 -4.54 5.37 9.21
C ALA A 90 -3.35 5.96 8.42
N TRP A 91 -2.77 5.21 7.49
CA TRP A 91 -1.71 5.73 6.60
C TRP A 91 -2.22 6.88 5.74
N MET A 92 -3.39 6.72 5.10
CA MET A 92 -3.99 7.76 4.27
C MET A 92 -4.23 9.04 5.05
N ALA A 93 -4.80 8.94 6.26
CA ALA A 93 -5.04 10.10 7.12
C ALA A 93 -3.74 10.83 7.44
N HIS A 94 -2.68 10.10 7.80
CA HIS A 94 -1.39 10.71 8.10
C HIS A 94 -0.74 11.34 6.85
N ILE A 95 -0.79 10.66 5.70
CA ILE A 95 -0.24 11.16 4.44
C ILE A 95 -0.96 12.45 4.01
N ILE A 96 -2.29 12.46 4.02
CA ILE A 96 -3.09 13.64 3.66
C ILE A 96 -2.81 14.81 4.60
N ALA A 97 -2.61 14.54 5.90
CA ALA A 97 -2.26 15.57 6.87
C ALA A 97 -0.81 16.10 6.71
N SER A 98 0.11 15.29 6.17
CA SER A 98 1.55 15.61 6.18
C SER A 98 2.10 16.08 4.82
N ILE A 99 1.48 15.68 3.71
CA ILE A 99 1.93 16.01 2.36
C ILE A 99 0.92 16.97 1.75
N PRO A 100 1.31 18.18 1.29
CA PRO A 100 0.36 19.15 0.75
C PRO A 100 -0.33 18.63 -0.53
N PRO A 101 -1.54 19.10 -0.84
CA PRO A 101 -2.22 18.72 -2.07
C PRO A 101 -1.41 19.23 -3.27
N PRO A 102 -1.23 18.42 -4.33
CA PRO A 102 -0.52 18.89 -5.51
C PRO A 102 -1.36 19.89 -6.30
N VAL A 103 -0.67 20.82 -6.97
CA VAL A 103 -1.29 21.69 -7.95
C VAL A 103 -1.66 20.87 -9.18
N LEU A 104 -2.80 21.19 -9.81
CA LEU A 104 -3.17 20.57 -11.08
C LEU A 104 -2.11 20.95 -12.14
N PRO A 105 -1.53 19.99 -12.88
CA PRO A 105 -0.57 20.32 -13.94
C PRO A 105 -1.20 21.21 -15.01
N ASP A 106 -0.54 22.32 -15.37
CA ASP A 106 -1.00 23.26 -16.41
C ASP A 106 -1.11 22.59 -17.79
N SER A 107 -0.22 21.63 -18.05
CA SER A 107 -0.25 20.77 -19.22
C SER A 107 0.23 19.37 -18.85
N ILE A 108 -0.33 18.36 -19.53
CA ILE A 108 0.03 16.96 -19.29
C ILE A 108 1.27 16.65 -20.14
N GLN A 109 2.44 16.59 -19.50
CA GLN A 109 3.71 16.32 -20.18
C GLN A 109 4.05 14.83 -20.14
N ASN A 110 3.62 14.12 -19.09
CA ASN A 110 3.90 12.71 -18.92
C ASN A 110 2.74 11.94 -18.27
N GLU A 111 2.92 10.61 -18.15
CA GLU A 111 1.93 9.69 -17.59
C GLU A 111 1.64 9.95 -16.10
N VAL A 112 2.61 10.43 -15.33
CA VAL A 112 2.43 10.81 -13.92
C VAL A 112 1.55 12.05 -13.82
N ASP A 113 1.76 13.07 -14.67
CA ASP A 113 0.92 14.28 -14.70
C ASP A 113 -0.54 13.92 -15.00
N TYR A 114 -0.76 13.03 -15.97
CA TYR A 114 -2.09 12.52 -16.29
C TYR A 114 -2.72 11.79 -15.09
N ALA A 115 -1.96 10.94 -14.41
CA ALA A 115 -2.43 10.22 -13.23
C ALA A 115 -2.77 11.17 -12.08
N ILE A 116 -1.95 12.21 -11.82
CA ILE A 116 -2.23 13.25 -10.82
C ILE A 116 -3.54 13.95 -11.16
N ALA A 117 -3.70 14.45 -12.39
CA ALA A 117 -4.93 15.13 -12.81
C ALA A 117 -6.17 14.21 -12.66
N ARG A 118 -6.02 12.93 -13.02
CA ARG A 118 -7.09 11.93 -12.90
C ARG A 118 -7.46 11.67 -11.44
N MET A 119 -6.47 11.54 -10.55
CA MET A 119 -6.70 11.31 -9.12
C MET A 119 -7.32 12.56 -8.46
N LEU A 120 -6.87 13.77 -8.80
CA LEU A 120 -7.50 15.02 -8.34
C LEU A 120 -8.95 15.17 -8.83
N MET A 121 -9.27 14.66 -10.01
CA MET A 121 -10.64 14.64 -10.51
C MET A 121 -11.52 13.63 -9.73
N LEU A 122 -10.96 12.46 -9.39
CA LEU A 122 -11.65 11.45 -8.58
C LEU A 122 -11.80 11.88 -7.12
N SER A 123 -10.85 12.61 -6.54
CA SER A 123 -10.93 13.07 -5.16
C SER A 123 -12.16 13.96 -4.90
N ARG A 124 -12.65 14.66 -5.92
CA ARG A 124 -13.86 15.47 -5.90
C ARG A 124 -15.17 14.67 -5.87
N LYS A 125 -15.13 13.35 -6.11
CA LYS A 125 -16.33 12.50 -6.16
C LYS A 125 -16.85 12.05 -4.80
N GLY A 126 -16.13 12.37 -3.71
CA GLY A 126 -16.45 11.91 -2.36
C GLY A 126 -15.97 10.47 -2.11
N GLY A 127 -16.35 9.90 -0.97
CA GLY A 127 -15.84 8.61 -0.49
C GLY A 127 -14.81 8.76 0.61
N ARG A 128 -14.90 7.90 1.63
CA ARG A 128 -14.04 7.90 2.83
C ARG A 128 -13.32 6.56 2.94
N GLY A 129 -12.08 6.62 3.43
CA GLY A 129 -11.20 5.47 3.59
C GLY A 129 -10.64 4.94 2.28
N CYS A 130 -9.92 3.83 2.38
CA CYS A 130 -9.51 3.05 1.22
C CYS A 130 -10.69 2.21 0.72
N PRO A 131 -10.98 2.18 -0.59
CA PRO A 131 -12.01 1.30 -1.13
C PRO A 131 -11.70 -0.17 -0.85
N ALA A 132 -12.75 -0.98 -0.71
CA ALA A 132 -12.63 -2.44 -0.55
C ALA A 132 -12.10 -3.15 -1.81
N ASP A 133 -12.14 -2.48 -2.96
CA ASP A 133 -11.67 -3.03 -4.24
C ASP A 133 -10.19 -3.45 -4.17
N PRO A 134 -9.86 -4.74 -4.43
CA PRO A 134 -8.49 -5.23 -4.29
C PRO A 134 -7.48 -4.53 -5.20
N ARG A 135 -7.87 -4.16 -6.43
CA ARG A 135 -6.98 -3.46 -7.37
C ARG A 135 -6.70 -2.03 -6.90
N ALA A 136 -7.69 -1.37 -6.31
CA ALA A 136 -7.50 -0.05 -5.72
C ALA A 136 -6.59 -0.10 -4.47
N LYS A 137 -6.77 -1.09 -3.59
CA LYS A 137 -5.86 -1.35 -2.46
C LYS A 137 -4.42 -1.56 -2.96
N GLU A 138 -4.23 -2.45 -3.95
CA GLU A 138 -2.92 -2.72 -4.54
C GLU A 138 -2.29 -1.47 -5.18
N ALA A 139 -3.05 -0.72 -5.98
CA ALA A 139 -2.56 0.50 -6.61
C ALA A 139 -2.14 1.57 -5.58
N LEU A 140 -2.93 1.71 -4.49
CA LEU A 140 -2.61 2.63 -3.40
C LEU A 140 -1.37 2.17 -2.62
N TRP A 141 -1.23 0.87 -2.36
CA TRP A 141 -0.04 0.32 -1.70
C TRP A 141 1.23 0.56 -2.51
N LEU A 142 1.17 0.40 -3.84
CA LEU A 142 2.27 0.74 -4.73
C LEU A 142 2.62 2.23 -4.66
N ALA A 143 1.63 3.12 -4.61
CA ALA A 143 1.85 4.55 -4.45
C ALA A 143 2.47 4.89 -3.08
N MET A 144 2.05 4.24 -2.00
CA MET A 144 2.64 4.44 -0.67
C MET A 144 4.13 4.09 -0.62
N GLY A 145 4.58 3.14 -1.47
CA GLY A 145 5.98 2.77 -1.61
C GLY A 145 6.87 3.83 -2.27
N ILE A 146 6.30 4.92 -2.80
CA ILE A 146 7.07 6.05 -3.34
C ILE A 146 7.89 6.72 -2.22
N LEU A 147 7.33 6.80 -1.00
CA LEU A 147 7.99 7.41 0.17
C LEU A 147 9.16 6.57 0.71
N ASP A 148 9.24 5.30 0.34
CA ASP A 148 10.30 4.38 0.76
C ASP A 148 11.50 4.35 -0.20
N ALA A 149 11.31 4.82 -1.44
CA ALA A 149 12.30 4.72 -2.49
C ALA A 149 13.10 6.01 -2.67
N ALA A 150 14.37 5.87 -3.08
CA ALA A 150 15.25 6.97 -3.45
C ALA A 150 15.37 7.13 -4.97
N ASP A 151 15.52 8.38 -5.42
CA ASP A 151 15.95 8.79 -6.77
C ASP A 151 15.30 8.00 -7.92
N ALA A 152 16.10 7.28 -8.70
CA ALA A 152 15.66 6.53 -9.87
C ALA A 152 14.61 5.46 -9.52
N HIS A 153 14.76 4.78 -8.37
CA HIS A 153 13.80 3.79 -7.91
C HIS A 153 12.46 4.44 -7.56
N ARG A 154 12.50 5.64 -6.99
CA ARG A 154 11.30 6.44 -6.72
C ARG A 154 10.57 6.75 -8.02
N GLN A 155 11.29 7.22 -9.05
CA GLN A 155 10.68 7.52 -10.35
C GLN A 155 10.07 6.28 -11.02
N THR A 156 10.75 5.14 -10.97
CA THR A 156 10.19 3.87 -11.47
C THR A 156 8.93 3.47 -10.72
N ARG A 157 8.91 3.60 -9.38
CA ARG A 157 7.71 3.32 -8.57
C ARG A 157 6.57 4.30 -8.87
N ARG A 158 6.86 5.61 -9.00
CA ARG A 158 5.89 6.63 -9.40
C ARG A 158 5.20 6.25 -10.72
N LEU A 159 5.97 5.88 -11.74
CA LEU A 159 5.44 5.46 -13.04
C LEU A 159 4.58 4.19 -12.95
N ARG A 160 5.01 3.18 -12.17
CA ARG A 160 4.22 1.96 -11.97
C ARG A 160 2.92 2.23 -11.21
N ALA A 161 2.97 3.07 -10.18
CA ALA A 161 1.78 3.48 -9.43
C ALA A 161 0.81 4.28 -10.32
N ALA A 162 1.32 5.23 -11.11
CA ALA A 162 0.51 6.01 -12.06
C ALA A 162 -0.25 5.10 -13.04
N ARG A 163 0.44 4.13 -13.65
CA ARG A 163 -0.16 3.10 -14.52
C ARG A 163 -1.27 2.32 -13.85
N SER A 164 -1.01 1.85 -12.63
CA SER A 164 -1.97 1.05 -11.87
C SER A 164 -3.22 1.85 -11.54
N LEU A 165 -3.05 3.10 -11.07
CA LEU A 165 -4.14 4.01 -10.71
C LEU A 165 -4.99 4.41 -11.92
N VAL A 166 -4.37 4.73 -13.05
CA VAL A 166 -5.08 5.03 -14.30
C VAL A 166 -5.83 3.80 -14.81
N GLY A 167 -5.24 2.61 -14.66
CA GLY A 167 -5.82 1.34 -15.07
C GLY A 167 -7.03 0.88 -14.26
N LEU A 168 -7.34 1.48 -13.11
CA LEU A 168 -8.40 1.01 -12.19
C LEU A 168 -9.77 0.86 -12.86
N MET A 169 -10.09 1.73 -13.81
CA MET A 169 -11.39 1.75 -14.50
C MET A 169 -11.44 0.86 -15.75
N ARG A 170 -10.30 0.29 -16.17
CA ARG A 170 -10.17 -0.45 -17.42
C ARG A 170 -10.87 -1.81 -17.31
N GLY A 171 -11.66 -2.16 -18.32
CA GLY A 171 -12.36 -3.45 -18.40
C GLY A 171 -13.53 -3.61 -17.44
N ARG A 172 -13.95 -2.54 -16.75
CA ARG A 172 -15.15 -2.50 -15.91
C ARG A 172 -16.35 -1.96 -16.69
N ASP A 173 -17.53 -2.45 -16.37
CA ASP A 173 -18.76 -1.92 -16.95
C ASP A 173 -19.09 -0.50 -16.43
N ALA A 174 -20.21 0.08 -16.85
CA ALA A 174 -20.58 1.43 -16.45
C ALA A 174 -21.01 1.55 -14.98
N GLU A 175 -21.57 0.51 -14.39
CA GLU A 175 -22.03 0.50 -13.00
C GLU A 175 -20.84 0.39 -12.05
N ASP A 176 -19.97 -0.59 -12.27
CA ASP A 176 -18.74 -0.81 -11.51
C ASP A 176 -17.83 0.43 -11.54
N ARG A 177 -17.70 1.07 -12.71
CA ARG A 177 -16.91 2.31 -12.84
C ARG A 177 -17.49 3.44 -11.99
N ARG A 178 -18.81 3.59 -11.94
CA ARG A 178 -19.47 4.63 -11.13
C ARG A 178 -19.34 4.35 -9.65
N SER A 179 -19.59 3.10 -9.24
CA SER A 179 -19.45 2.64 -7.86
C SER A 179 -18.03 2.87 -7.34
N LEU A 180 -17.02 2.40 -8.07
CA LEU A 180 -15.63 2.58 -7.69
C LEU A 180 -15.23 4.06 -7.65
N ALA A 181 -15.65 4.87 -8.65
CA ALA A 181 -15.35 6.29 -8.68
C ALA A 181 -15.94 7.04 -7.48
N ALA A 182 -17.13 6.66 -7.01
CA ALA A 182 -17.78 7.26 -5.84
C ALA A 182 -17.09 6.86 -4.50
N ALA A 183 -16.41 5.71 -4.47
CA ALA A 183 -15.70 5.23 -3.29
C ALA A 183 -14.25 5.76 -3.19
N LEU A 184 -13.68 6.26 -4.29
CA LEU A 184 -12.24 6.55 -4.40
C LEU A 184 -11.78 7.89 -3.82
N GLY A 185 -12.66 8.78 -3.35
CA GLY A 185 -12.29 10.19 -3.10
C GLY A 185 -11.07 10.38 -2.22
N GLN A 186 -11.10 9.88 -0.98
CA GLN A 186 -9.97 10.02 -0.06
C GLN A 186 -8.72 9.26 -0.54
N ALA A 187 -8.89 8.07 -1.13
CA ALA A 187 -7.79 7.28 -1.67
C ALA A 187 -7.12 7.99 -2.86
N ALA A 188 -7.90 8.66 -3.69
CA ALA A 188 -7.41 9.44 -4.83
C ALA A 188 -6.71 10.72 -4.38
N ASP A 189 -7.20 11.42 -3.34
CA ASP A 189 -6.48 12.56 -2.75
C ASP A 189 -5.10 12.11 -2.21
N CYS A 190 -5.08 11.01 -1.45
CA CYS A 190 -3.84 10.42 -0.96
C CYS A 190 -2.89 10.03 -2.12
N ALA A 191 -3.41 9.37 -3.15
CA ALA A 191 -2.62 8.93 -4.31
C ALA A 191 -2.04 10.12 -5.10
N ALA A 192 -2.81 11.18 -5.30
CA ALA A 192 -2.33 12.39 -5.99
C ALA A 192 -1.13 13.00 -5.25
N ARG A 193 -1.22 13.13 -3.92
CA ARG A 193 -0.13 13.62 -3.07
C ARG A 193 1.12 12.75 -3.15
N LEU A 194 0.94 11.42 -3.14
CA LEU A 194 2.05 10.46 -3.26
C LEU A 194 2.72 10.52 -4.64
N LEU A 195 1.95 10.64 -5.72
CA LEU A 195 2.49 10.75 -7.08
C LEU A 195 3.30 12.03 -7.30
N ALA A 196 2.84 13.13 -6.70
CA ALA A 196 3.51 14.42 -6.75
C ALA A 196 4.59 14.61 -5.67
N TYR A 197 4.74 13.65 -4.75
CA TYR A 197 5.72 13.73 -3.69
C TYR A 197 7.12 13.82 -4.28
N ASP A 198 7.83 14.90 -3.99
CA ASP A 198 9.25 15.03 -4.25
C ASP A 198 9.98 15.43 -2.97
N ASP A 199 11.16 14.86 -2.78
CA ASP A 199 11.93 14.92 -1.53
C ASP A 199 12.82 16.17 -1.50
N THR A 200 12.51 17.16 -2.33
CA THR A 200 13.25 18.40 -2.48
C THR A 200 12.91 19.37 -1.35
N TYR A 201 13.38 19.02 -0.14
CA TYR A 201 13.68 19.92 0.97
C TYR A 201 14.93 19.44 1.71
#